data_AF-A0A1B7N0I8-F1
#
_entry.id   AF-A0A1B7N0I8-F1
#
_cell.length_a   1.000
_cell.length_b   1.000
_cell.length_c   1.000
_cell.angle_alpha   90.00
_cell.angle_beta   90.00
_cell.angle_gamma   90.00
#
_symmetry.space_group_name_H-M   'P 1'
#
loop_
_entity.id
_entity.type
_entity.pdbx_description
1 polymer ?
#
loop_
_entity_poly.entity_id
_entity_poly.type
_entity_poly.pdbx_seq_one_letter_code
_entity_poly.pdbx_strand_id
1 'polypeptide(L)'
;MNGLEIAYAVSSPFGAGIEMVSFFFGETIFVMLNPPHVMRKVLNELDNVIGFDHVPEFYVKERLPYIKALIDETLRWRPVAVLGGTPHAVTQDGEYQVMFIPKGSTVFANLAGIMHNLIMFPHPDNLCPERFLEIADSKLQTFDLPFEWGRRICPGMYMYLSLNSLFIDVSCILWAFNITPAIDGTEVDILADSMNYTNRFNSRPVSFNCTVAPRSGKVTELLIAEYEETKA
;
A
#
# COMPACT_ATOMS: atom_id res chain seq x y z
N MET A 1 -15.97 -30.54 7.79
CA MET A 1 -14.66 -29.92 8.09
C MET A 1 -14.11 -30.55 9.34
N ASN A 2 -12.91 -31.11 9.26
CA ASN A 2 -12.19 -31.63 10.43
C ASN A 2 -11.72 -30.46 11.31
N GLY A 3 -11.48 -30.67 12.60
CA GLY A 3 -11.02 -29.61 13.52
C GLY A 3 -9.73 -28.93 13.05
N LEU A 4 -8.85 -29.68 12.39
CA LEU A 4 -7.63 -29.17 11.76
C LEU A 4 -7.91 -28.22 10.59
N GLU A 5 -8.89 -28.54 9.74
CA GLU A 5 -9.25 -27.70 8.60
C GLU A 5 -9.81 -26.35 9.06
N ILE A 6 -10.59 -26.36 10.14
CA ILE A 6 -11.11 -25.13 10.78
C ILE A 6 -9.95 -24.30 11.33
N ALA A 7 -9.00 -24.93 12.02
CA ALA A 7 -7.82 -24.23 12.55
C ALA A 7 -7.00 -23.55 11.43
N TYR A 8 -6.79 -24.22 10.30
CA TYR A 8 -6.10 -23.62 9.14
C TYR A 8 -6.93 -22.52 8.47
N ALA A 9 -8.24 -22.72 8.33
CA ALA A 9 -9.13 -21.74 7.75
C ALA A 9 -9.18 -20.44 8.56
N VAL A 10 -9.09 -20.52 9.88
CA VAL A 10 -9.08 -19.33 10.78
C VAL A 10 -7.69 -18.70 10.88
N SER A 11 -6.62 -19.48 10.91
CA SER A 11 -5.25 -18.96 11.06
C SER A 11 -4.71 -18.31 9.79
N SER A 12 -5.10 -18.80 8.61
CA SER A 12 -4.56 -18.29 7.33
C SER A 12 -4.89 -16.81 7.07
N PRO A 13 -6.14 -16.33 7.26
CA PRO A 13 -6.47 -14.91 7.14
C PRO A 13 -5.75 -14.03 8.17
N PHE A 14 -5.50 -14.54 9.37
CA PHE A 14 -4.79 -13.79 10.42
C PHE A 14 -3.35 -13.51 10.04
N GLY A 15 -2.62 -14.55 9.58
CA GLY A 15 -1.23 -14.40 9.12
C GLY A 15 -1.14 -13.49 7.90
N ALA A 16 -1.96 -13.75 6.87
CA ALA A 16 -1.97 -12.93 5.66
C ALA A 16 -2.38 -11.48 5.93
N GLY A 17 -3.39 -11.25 6.77
CA GLY A 17 -3.88 -9.91 7.09
C GLY A 17 -2.84 -9.07 7.83
N ILE A 18 -2.25 -9.60 8.90
CA ILE A 18 -1.33 -8.83 9.74
C ILE A 18 -0.02 -8.52 9.02
N GLU A 19 0.59 -9.53 8.39
CA GLU A 19 1.89 -9.35 7.73
C GLU A 19 1.79 -8.37 6.55
N MET A 20 0.78 -8.52 5.70
CA MET A 20 0.61 -7.69 4.50
C MET A 20 0.29 -6.23 4.86
N VAL A 21 -0.54 -6.02 5.88
CA VAL A 21 -0.85 -4.67 6.37
C VAL A 21 0.39 -4.01 6.97
N SER A 22 1.19 -4.75 7.74
CA SER A 22 2.45 -4.25 8.32
C SER A 22 3.46 -3.87 7.23
N PHE A 23 3.59 -4.68 6.18
CA PHE A 23 4.46 -4.36 5.05
C PHE A 23 3.95 -3.14 4.29
N PHE A 24 2.65 -3.05 4.03
CA PHE A 24 2.06 -1.89 3.39
C PHE A 24 2.32 -0.58 4.16
N PHE A 25 2.17 -0.56 5.49
CA PHE A 25 2.51 0.64 6.27
C PHE A 25 4.00 0.96 6.22
N GLY A 26 4.88 -0.06 6.25
CA GLY A 26 6.32 0.12 6.05
C GLY A 26 6.64 0.75 4.69
N GLU A 27 6.01 0.28 3.61
CA GLU A 27 6.11 0.88 2.27
C GLU A 27 5.56 2.30 2.23
N THR A 28 4.43 2.55 2.89
CA THR A 28 3.81 3.88 2.89
C THR A 28 4.73 4.88 3.58
N ILE A 29 5.29 4.54 4.75
CA ILE A 29 6.28 5.39 5.44
C ILE A 29 7.52 5.59 4.55
N PHE A 30 7.99 4.53 3.88
CA PHE A 30 9.12 4.62 2.95
C PHE A 30 8.84 5.58 1.78
N VAL A 31 7.64 5.50 1.19
CA VAL A 31 7.14 6.40 0.14
C VAL A 31 7.00 7.83 0.66
N MET A 32 6.60 8.03 1.91
CA MET A 32 6.52 9.38 2.49
C MET A 32 7.90 10.05 2.57
N LEU A 33 8.98 9.27 2.68
CA LEU A 33 10.36 9.81 2.69
C LEU A 33 10.85 10.21 1.28
N ASN A 34 10.21 9.75 0.20
CA ASN A 34 10.68 9.89 -1.17
C ASN A 34 9.51 10.00 -2.17
N PRO A 35 9.35 11.06 -2.99
CA PRO A 35 9.99 12.37 -3.03
C PRO A 35 9.15 13.48 -2.33
N PRO A 36 9.80 14.56 -1.82
CA PRO A 36 9.15 15.57 -0.97
C PRO A 36 8.02 16.36 -1.65
N HIS A 37 7.96 16.38 -2.99
CA HIS A 37 6.89 17.07 -3.71
C HIS A 37 5.53 16.38 -3.56
N VAL A 38 5.52 15.04 -3.46
CA VAL A 38 4.29 14.25 -3.27
C VAL A 38 3.72 14.54 -1.89
N MET A 39 4.56 14.51 -0.86
CA MET A 39 4.15 14.83 0.51
C MET A 39 3.57 16.24 0.63
N ARG A 40 4.15 17.25 -0.02
CA ARG A 40 3.57 18.60 0.00
C ARG A 40 2.14 18.65 -0.56
N LYS A 41 1.85 17.88 -1.62
CA LYS A 41 0.50 17.81 -2.20
C LYS A 41 -0.48 17.11 -1.27
N VAL A 42 -0.06 16.01 -0.65
CA VAL A 42 -0.83 15.27 0.36
C VAL A 42 -1.21 16.18 1.54
N LEU A 43 -0.22 16.88 2.11
CA LEU A 43 -0.45 17.77 3.24
C LEU A 43 -1.36 18.94 2.85
N ASN A 44 -1.19 19.53 1.67
CA ASN A 44 -2.10 20.57 1.18
C ASN A 44 -3.54 20.05 1.02
N GLU A 45 -3.74 18.82 0.52
CA GLU A 45 -5.08 18.23 0.41
C GLU A 45 -5.71 18.04 1.79
N LEU A 46 -4.96 17.46 2.74
CA LEU A 46 -5.42 17.25 4.12
C LEU A 46 -5.79 18.56 4.81
N ASP A 47 -4.93 19.57 4.70
CA ASP A 47 -5.12 20.86 5.37
C ASP A 47 -6.31 21.63 4.78
N ASN A 48 -6.58 21.45 3.48
CA ASN A 48 -7.73 22.10 2.82
C ASN A 48 -9.07 21.42 3.13
N VAL A 49 -9.09 20.09 3.28
CA VAL A 49 -10.34 19.31 3.42
C VAL A 49 -10.73 19.13 4.89
N ILE A 50 -9.77 18.84 5.75
CA ILE A 50 -9.99 18.51 7.16
C ILE A 50 -9.53 19.66 8.07
N GLY A 51 -8.40 20.29 7.72
CA GLY A 51 -7.75 21.27 8.59
C GLY A 51 -7.17 20.61 9.85
N PHE A 52 -7.29 21.29 10.99
CA PHE A 52 -6.73 20.85 12.27
C PHE A 52 -7.78 20.67 13.37
N ASP A 53 -9.06 20.68 13.01
CA ASP A 53 -10.15 20.74 13.99
C ASP A 53 -10.75 19.35 14.28
N HIS A 54 -10.59 18.38 13.37
CA HIS A 54 -11.13 17.02 13.49
C HIS A 54 -10.15 15.97 12.98
N VAL A 55 -10.22 14.77 13.56
CA VAL A 55 -9.48 13.59 13.09
C VAL A 55 -10.11 13.10 11.77
N PRO A 56 -9.32 12.58 10.80
CA PRO A 56 -9.89 11.99 9.60
C PRO A 56 -10.86 10.86 9.94
N GLU A 57 -12.07 10.92 9.36
CA GLU A 57 -13.11 9.90 9.48
C GLU A 57 -13.48 9.28 8.12
N PHE A 58 -14.18 8.15 8.10
CA PHE A 58 -14.48 7.43 6.86
C PHE A 58 -15.20 8.26 5.78
N TYR A 59 -15.98 9.27 6.17
CA TYR A 59 -16.72 10.12 5.23
C TYR A 59 -15.84 11.07 4.40
N VAL A 60 -14.59 11.34 4.82
CA VAL A 60 -13.70 12.24 4.07
C VAL A 60 -13.07 11.58 2.84
N LYS A 61 -13.20 10.26 2.69
CA LYS A 61 -12.58 9.49 1.59
C LYS A 61 -12.87 10.07 0.20
N GLU A 62 -14.13 10.42 -0.08
CA GLU A 62 -14.51 10.97 -1.40
C GLU A 62 -13.92 12.36 -1.66
N ARG A 63 -13.50 13.05 -0.61
CA ARG A 63 -12.91 14.40 -0.67
C ARG A 63 -11.38 14.39 -0.70
N LEU A 64 -10.75 13.22 -0.59
CA LEU A 64 -9.29 13.04 -0.53
C LEU A 64 -8.79 12.16 -1.69
N PRO A 65 -9.01 12.59 -2.95
CA PRO A 65 -8.61 11.82 -4.12
C PRO A 65 -7.09 11.62 -4.22
N TYR A 66 -6.27 12.57 -3.76
CA TYR A 66 -4.81 12.48 -3.83
C TYR A 66 -4.26 11.41 -2.90
N ILE A 67 -4.78 11.29 -1.67
CA ILE A 67 -4.38 10.21 -0.76
C ILE A 67 -4.75 8.84 -1.32
N LYS A 68 -5.94 8.70 -1.89
CA LYS A 68 -6.34 7.45 -2.55
C LYS A 68 -5.36 7.11 -3.68
N ALA A 69 -5.08 8.09 -4.53
CA ALA A 69 -4.13 7.94 -5.63
C ALA A 69 -2.71 7.60 -5.17
N LEU A 70 -2.27 8.13 -4.02
CA LEU A 70 -0.99 7.79 -3.41
C LEU A 70 -0.94 6.33 -2.94
N ILE A 71 -2.00 5.84 -2.32
CA ILE A 71 -2.11 4.45 -1.88
C ILE A 71 -2.05 3.51 -3.09
N ASP A 72 -2.83 3.80 -4.13
CA ASP A 72 -2.84 3.03 -5.38
C ASP A 72 -1.45 3.01 -6.05
N GLU A 73 -0.78 4.17 -6.11
CA GLU A 73 0.58 4.29 -6.65
C GLU A 73 1.63 3.59 -5.77
N THR A 74 1.47 3.58 -4.45
CA THR A 74 2.35 2.85 -3.53
C THR A 74 2.27 1.35 -3.81
N LEU A 75 1.06 0.80 -3.95
CA LEU A 75 0.84 -0.61 -4.28
C LEU A 75 1.35 -0.98 -5.68
N ARG A 76 1.32 -0.04 -6.63
CA ARG A 76 1.88 -0.22 -7.99
C ARG A 76 3.41 -0.18 -7.99
N TRP A 77 3.99 0.84 -7.38
CA TRP A 77 5.43 1.14 -7.45
C TRP A 77 6.26 0.07 -6.73
N ARG A 78 5.75 -0.41 -5.59
CA ARG A 78 6.41 -1.41 -4.75
C ARG A 78 5.39 -2.46 -4.28
N PRO A 79 5.00 -3.40 -5.17
CA PRO A 79 4.06 -4.45 -4.79
C PRO A 79 4.72 -5.40 -3.79
N VAL A 80 4.03 -5.64 -2.66
CA VAL A 80 4.49 -6.58 -1.61
C VAL A 80 4.62 -8.00 -2.19
N ALA A 81 3.65 -8.42 -3.00
CA ALA A 81 3.61 -9.73 -3.65
C ALA A 81 4.19 -9.67 -5.08
N VAL A 82 5.52 -9.52 -5.19
CA VAL A 82 6.25 -9.33 -6.47
C VAL A 82 5.90 -10.37 -7.54
N LEU A 83 5.71 -11.63 -7.15
CA LEU A 83 5.36 -12.75 -8.02
C LEU A 83 3.86 -13.06 -8.10
N GLY A 84 3.02 -12.06 -7.83
CA GLY A 84 1.55 -12.21 -7.91
C GLY A 84 1.05 -13.26 -6.92
N GLY A 85 1.62 -13.22 -5.71
CA GLY A 85 1.30 -14.05 -4.56
C GLY A 85 1.61 -15.53 -4.74
N THR A 86 0.64 -16.39 -4.39
CA THR A 86 0.89 -17.83 -4.23
C THR A 86 1.02 -18.51 -5.60
N PRO A 87 2.01 -19.38 -5.81
CA PRO A 87 2.19 -20.03 -7.11
C PRO A 87 0.96 -20.85 -7.51
N HIS A 88 0.52 -20.69 -8.75
CA HIS A 88 -0.62 -21.44 -9.29
C HIS A 88 -0.17 -22.80 -9.83
N ALA A 89 -1.07 -23.78 -9.82
CA ALA A 89 -0.84 -25.08 -10.41
C ALA A 89 -1.89 -25.35 -11.50
N VAL A 90 -1.42 -25.79 -12.66
CA VAL A 90 -2.27 -26.09 -13.82
C VAL A 90 -3.00 -27.43 -13.60
N THR A 91 -4.32 -27.43 -13.67
CA THR A 91 -5.15 -28.62 -13.37
C THR A 91 -5.33 -29.58 -14.56
N GLN A 92 -5.10 -29.10 -15.78
CA GLN A 92 -5.22 -29.83 -17.03
C GLN A 92 -4.24 -29.27 -18.05
N ASP A 93 -3.80 -30.10 -18.99
CA ASP A 93 -2.94 -29.64 -20.08
C ASP A 93 -3.58 -28.45 -20.80
N GLY A 94 -2.78 -27.42 -21.08
CA GLY A 94 -3.23 -26.20 -21.72
C GLY A 94 -2.17 -25.63 -22.63
N GLU A 95 -2.58 -24.71 -23.49
CA GLU A 95 -1.67 -23.97 -24.38
C GLU A 95 -1.81 -22.48 -24.10
N TYR A 96 -0.69 -21.78 -23.95
CA TYR A 96 -0.64 -20.33 -23.77
C TYR A 96 0.37 -19.73 -24.74
N GLN A 97 -0.08 -18.84 -25.63
CA GLN A 97 0.77 -18.15 -26.62
C GLN A 97 1.76 -19.10 -27.33
N VAL A 98 1.25 -20.23 -27.84
CA VAL A 98 2.02 -21.27 -28.55
C VAL A 98 2.90 -22.16 -27.65
N MET A 99 2.86 -21.98 -26.32
CA MET A 99 3.55 -22.85 -25.36
C MET A 99 2.60 -23.87 -24.75
N PHE A 100 2.92 -25.15 -24.90
CA PHE A 100 2.22 -26.23 -24.21
C PHE A 100 2.65 -26.26 -22.73
N ILE A 101 1.66 -26.19 -21.84
CA ILE A 101 1.85 -26.23 -20.39
C ILE A 101 1.20 -27.53 -19.88
N PRO A 102 2.00 -28.50 -19.41
CA PRO A 102 1.47 -29.75 -18.92
C PRO A 102 0.72 -29.58 -17.59
N LYS A 103 -0.19 -30.51 -17.32
CA LYS A 103 -0.88 -30.64 -16.05
C LYS A 103 0.13 -30.80 -14.92
N GLY A 104 -0.10 -30.07 -13.83
CA GLY A 104 0.78 -30.05 -12.66
C GLY A 104 1.92 -29.04 -12.74
N SER A 105 2.09 -28.32 -13.86
CA SER A 105 3.06 -27.22 -13.93
C SER A 105 2.71 -26.09 -12.97
N THR A 106 3.74 -25.61 -12.26
CA THR A 106 3.67 -24.41 -11.41
C THR A 106 3.83 -23.16 -12.27
N VAL A 107 2.93 -22.20 -12.09
CA VAL A 107 2.90 -20.92 -12.82
C VAL A 107 2.99 -19.78 -11.83
N PHE A 108 3.92 -18.85 -12.09
CA PHE A 108 4.07 -17.61 -11.35
C PHE A 108 3.56 -16.45 -12.19
N ALA A 109 2.80 -15.54 -11.58
CA ALA A 109 2.36 -14.32 -12.23
C ALA A 109 3.37 -13.21 -11.94
N ASN A 110 4.12 -12.73 -12.93
CA ASN A 110 5.09 -11.65 -12.69
C ASN A 110 4.38 -10.29 -12.49
N LEU A 111 3.87 -10.05 -11.27
CA LEU A 111 3.13 -8.84 -10.94
C LEU A 111 4.03 -7.61 -11.04
N ALA A 112 5.24 -7.66 -10.49
CA ALA A 112 6.18 -6.54 -10.58
C ALA A 112 6.49 -6.18 -12.05
N GLY A 113 6.67 -7.17 -12.92
CA GLY A 113 6.87 -6.93 -14.35
C GLY A 113 5.65 -6.31 -15.04
N ILE A 114 4.43 -6.70 -14.64
CA ILE A 114 3.19 -6.11 -15.15
C ILE A 114 3.07 -4.64 -14.70
N MET A 115 3.37 -4.35 -13.43
CA MET A 115 3.33 -2.99 -12.85
C MET A 115 4.42 -2.05 -13.40
N HIS A 116 5.50 -2.60 -13.96
CA HIS A 116 6.58 -1.85 -14.61
C HIS A 116 6.51 -1.89 -16.15
N ASN A 117 5.37 -2.31 -16.71
CA ASN A 117 5.19 -2.33 -18.15
C ASN A 117 5.15 -0.90 -18.71
N LEU A 118 6.14 -0.53 -19.53
CA LEU A 118 6.29 0.81 -20.12
C LEU A 118 5.10 1.25 -21.00
N ILE A 119 4.33 0.30 -21.54
CA ILE A 119 3.15 0.58 -22.37
C ILE A 119 1.98 1.00 -21.49
N MET A 120 1.81 0.38 -20.32
CA MET A 120 0.71 0.68 -19.40
C MET A 120 1.08 1.80 -18.42
N PHE A 121 2.34 1.88 -18.00
CA PHE A 121 2.85 2.84 -17.03
C PHE A 121 4.11 3.53 -17.58
N PRO A 122 3.98 4.69 -18.27
CA PRO A 122 5.12 5.45 -18.74
C PRO A 122 5.94 5.98 -17.57
N HIS A 123 7.25 5.73 -17.47
CA HIS A 123 8.08 6.02 -16.28
C HIS A 123 7.65 5.27 -15.00
N PRO A 124 7.72 3.92 -14.99
CA PRO A 124 7.21 3.11 -13.90
C PRO A 124 8.02 3.24 -12.61
N ASP A 125 9.30 3.62 -12.71
CA ASP A 125 10.20 3.80 -11.57
C ASP A 125 9.96 5.11 -10.81
N ASN A 126 9.23 6.05 -11.40
CA ASN A 126 8.90 7.32 -10.76
C ASN A 126 7.58 7.16 -9.99
N LEU A 127 7.60 7.51 -8.70
CA LEU A 127 6.39 7.65 -7.91
C LEU A 127 5.59 8.87 -8.39
N CYS A 128 4.45 8.65 -9.02
CA CYS A 128 3.58 9.69 -9.55
C CYS A 128 2.10 9.35 -9.26
N PRO A 129 1.57 9.78 -8.10
CA PRO A 129 0.17 9.56 -7.74
C PRO A 129 -0.81 10.16 -8.75
N GLU A 130 -0.42 11.21 -9.48
CA GLU A 130 -1.27 11.91 -10.44
C GLU A 130 -1.81 10.99 -11.56
N ARG A 131 -1.17 9.85 -11.81
CA ARG A 131 -1.64 8.80 -12.73
C ARG A 131 -3.03 8.27 -12.38
N PHE A 132 -3.35 8.22 -11.09
CA PHE A 132 -4.62 7.74 -10.57
C PHE A 132 -5.64 8.85 -10.33
N LEU A 133 -5.26 10.11 -10.59
CA LEU A 133 -6.18 11.27 -10.52
C LEU A 133 -6.81 11.55 -11.88
N GLU A 134 -5.99 11.62 -12.92
CA GLU A 134 -6.43 11.87 -14.30
C GLU A 134 -6.62 10.56 -15.04
N ILE A 135 -7.60 9.76 -14.59
CA ILE A 135 -7.88 8.46 -15.20
C ILE A 135 -8.63 8.65 -16.52
N ALA A 136 -7.88 8.96 -17.58
CA ALA A 136 -8.39 8.95 -18.95
C ALA A 136 -8.63 7.51 -19.46
N ASP A 137 -7.88 6.53 -18.92
CA ASP A 137 -7.93 5.13 -19.33
C ASP A 137 -8.88 4.31 -18.44
N SER A 138 -9.94 3.75 -19.02
CA SER A 138 -10.94 2.96 -18.26
C SER A 138 -10.33 1.75 -17.54
N LYS A 139 -9.14 1.29 -17.96
CA LYS A 139 -8.42 0.17 -17.36
C LYS A 139 -7.79 0.50 -16.01
N LEU A 140 -7.53 1.78 -15.74
CA LEU A 140 -6.98 2.25 -14.46
C LEU A 140 -8.07 2.72 -13.49
N GLN A 141 -9.34 2.79 -13.92
CA GLN A 141 -10.48 3.17 -13.07
C GLN A 141 -10.79 2.14 -11.99
N THR A 142 -10.44 0.87 -12.26
CA THR A 142 -10.55 -0.26 -11.32
C THR A 142 -9.17 -0.89 -11.20
N PHE A 143 -8.30 -0.25 -10.42
CA PHE A 143 -6.95 -0.76 -10.17
C PHE A 143 -6.99 -1.92 -9.16
N ASP A 144 -7.48 -3.07 -9.61
CA ASP A 144 -7.53 -4.31 -8.81
C ASP A 144 -6.23 -5.12 -8.94
N LEU A 145 -5.28 -4.62 -9.74
CA LEU A 145 -4.02 -5.28 -10.07
C LEU A 145 -3.18 -5.76 -8.85
N PRO A 146 -3.08 -5.03 -7.71
CA PRO A 146 -2.27 -5.51 -6.59
C PRO A 146 -2.89 -6.70 -5.84
N PHE A 147 -4.16 -7.05 -6.12
CA PHE A 147 -4.88 -8.13 -5.47
C PHE A 147 -5.03 -9.40 -6.34
N GLU A 148 -4.23 -9.49 -7.41
CA GLU A 148 -4.27 -10.56 -8.41
C GLU A 148 -5.62 -10.64 -9.14
N TRP A 149 -5.89 -11.76 -9.83
CA TRP A 149 -7.04 -11.89 -10.72
C TRP A 149 -7.67 -13.27 -10.69
N GLY A 150 -8.95 -13.32 -11.08
CA GLY A 150 -9.67 -14.56 -11.33
C GLY A 150 -10.03 -15.34 -10.06
N ARG A 151 -9.98 -16.68 -10.13
CA ARG A 151 -10.49 -17.58 -9.08
C ARG A 151 -9.74 -17.51 -7.74
N ARG A 152 -8.54 -16.91 -7.72
CA ARG A 152 -7.68 -16.79 -6.54
C ARG A 152 -7.47 -15.34 -6.11
N ILE A 153 -8.32 -14.43 -6.59
CA ILE A 153 -8.28 -13.02 -6.20
C ILE A 153 -8.27 -12.89 -4.66
N CYS A 154 -7.45 -11.96 -4.17
CA CYS A 154 -7.26 -11.80 -2.74
C CYS A 154 -8.59 -11.47 -2.05
N PRO A 155 -9.04 -12.26 -1.06
CA PRO A 155 -10.27 -11.96 -0.33
C PRO A 155 -10.14 -10.66 0.49
N GLY A 156 -8.91 -10.29 0.88
CA GLY A 156 -8.60 -9.03 1.56
C GLY A 156 -8.79 -7.79 0.68
N MET A 157 -8.95 -7.95 -0.64
CA MET A 157 -9.29 -6.84 -1.54
C MET A 157 -10.58 -6.15 -1.11
N TYR A 158 -11.58 -6.89 -0.63
CA TYR A 158 -12.80 -6.27 -0.14
C TYR A 158 -12.54 -5.45 1.12
N MET A 159 -11.71 -5.91 2.05
CA MET A 159 -11.34 -5.09 3.21
C MET A 159 -10.65 -3.78 2.77
N TYR A 160 -9.79 -3.84 1.76
CA TYR A 160 -9.17 -2.66 1.18
C TYR A 160 -10.18 -1.73 0.47
N LEU A 161 -11.01 -2.26 -0.44
CA LEU A 161 -11.93 -1.50 -1.29
C LEU A 161 -13.20 -1.04 -0.57
N SER A 162 -13.75 -1.87 0.32
CA SER A 162 -15.06 -1.67 0.98
C SER A 162 -14.94 -1.19 2.43
N LEU A 163 -13.94 -1.65 3.19
CA LEU A 163 -13.79 -1.27 4.61
C LEU A 163 -12.88 -0.06 4.82
N ASN A 164 -12.07 0.35 3.83
CA ASN A 164 -11.27 1.59 3.85
C ASN A 164 -10.36 1.75 5.08
N SER A 165 -10.08 0.67 5.81
CA SER A 165 -9.25 0.70 7.01
C SER A 165 -7.84 1.22 6.67
N LEU A 166 -7.26 0.73 5.58
CA LEU A 166 -5.96 1.21 5.12
C LEU A 166 -5.97 2.69 4.71
N PHE A 167 -7.07 3.16 4.11
CA PHE A 167 -7.20 4.57 3.74
C PHE A 167 -7.27 5.47 4.97
N ILE A 168 -8.06 5.09 5.97
CA ILE A 168 -8.23 5.90 7.17
C ILE A 168 -6.95 5.91 8.01
N ASP A 169 -6.31 4.75 8.17
CA ASP A 169 -5.07 4.64 8.93
C ASP A 169 -3.96 5.50 8.32
N VAL A 170 -3.78 5.42 6.99
CA VAL A 170 -2.80 6.25 6.27
C VAL A 170 -3.16 7.74 6.39
N SER A 171 -4.43 8.10 6.25
CA SER A 171 -4.89 9.49 6.37
C SER A 171 -4.64 10.04 7.78
N CYS A 172 -4.92 9.26 8.82
CA CYS A 172 -4.67 9.61 10.21
C CYS A 172 -3.18 9.78 10.49
N ILE A 173 -2.33 8.87 10.00
CA ILE A 173 -0.87 8.98 10.15
C ILE A 173 -0.36 10.26 9.49
N LEU A 174 -0.78 10.55 8.26
CA LEU A 174 -0.39 11.75 7.51
C LEU A 174 -0.91 13.05 8.13
N TRP A 175 -2.13 13.00 8.69
CA TRP A 175 -2.73 14.15 9.37
C TRP A 175 -2.09 14.41 10.74
N ALA A 176 -1.70 13.36 11.46
CA ALA A 176 -1.14 13.45 12.80
C ALA A 176 0.34 13.84 12.81
N PHE A 177 1.13 13.21 11.94
CA PHE A 177 2.59 13.23 12.04
C PHE A 177 3.27 13.79 10.80
N ASN A 178 4.33 14.55 11.03
CA ASN A 178 5.33 14.88 10.03
C ASN A 178 6.43 13.81 10.09
N ILE A 179 6.59 13.07 8.99
CA ILE A 179 7.57 12.00 8.84
C ILE A 179 8.68 12.51 7.92
N THR A 180 9.88 12.65 8.47
CA THR A 180 11.05 13.14 7.74
C THR A 180 12.19 12.14 7.79
N PRO A 181 13.13 12.19 6.82
CA PRO A 181 14.36 11.39 6.89
C PRO A 181 15.09 11.62 8.21
N ALA A 182 15.78 10.60 8.71
CA ALA A 182 16.65 10.78 9.86
C ALA A 182 17.83 11.68 9.47
N ILE A 183 18.11 12.66 10.32
CA ILE A 183 19.27 13.53 10.20
C ILE A 183 20.43 12.81 10.88
N ASP A 184 21.47 12.45 10.13
CA ASP A 184 22.75 12.11 10.75
C ASP A 184 23.33 13.40 11.36
N GLY A 185 24.13 13.33 12.43
CA GLY A 185 24.65 14.50 13.17
C GLY A 185 25.47 15.54 12.37
N THR A 186 25.41 15.48 11.03
CA THR A 186 26.05 16.31 10.00
C THR A 186 25.05 17.07 9.11
N GLU A 187 23.75 17.13 9.45
CA GLU A 187 22.69 17.83 8.70
C GLU A 187 22.42 17.29 7.28
N VAL A 188 22.78 16.03 7.01
CA VAL A 188 22.45 15.36 5.73
C VAL A 188 21.31 14.36 5.95
N ASP A 189 20.26 14.48 5.13
CA ASP A 189 19.16 13.52 5.10
C ASP A 189 19.67 12.13 4.73
N ILE A 190 19.51 11.15 5.61
CA ILE A 190 19.68 9.74 5.25
C ILE A 190 18.44 9.33 4.46
N LEU A 191 18.46 9.58 3.15
CA LEU A 191 17.44 9.06 2.26
C LEU A 191 17.52 7.54 2.25
N ALA A 192 16.41 6.89 2.61
CA ALA A 192 16.31 5.45 2.54
C ALA A 192 16.45 5.02 1.07
N ASP A 193 17.35 4.07 0.80
CA ASP A 193 17.63 3.61 -0.55
C ASP A 193 16.38 2.94 -1.16
N SER A 194 15.85 3.56 -2.22
CA SER A 194 14.68 3.11 -3.01
C SER A 194 14.79 1.71 -3.61
N MET A 195 15.99 1.12 -3.62
CA MET A 195 16.25 -0.20 -4.15
C MET A 195 16.65 -1.21 -3.07
N ASN A 196 16.79 -0.79 -1.81
CA ASN A 196 17.22 -1.66 -0.72
C ASN A 196 16.05 -2.42 -0.10
N TYR A 197 15.69 -3.54 -0.73
CA TYR A 197 14.56 -4.39 -0.37
C TYR A 197 15.00 -5.81 -0.01
N THR A 198 14.20 -6.48 0.82
CA THR A 198 14.48 -7.88 1.17
C THR A 198 14.15 -8.83 0.02
N ASN A 199 15.05 -9.76 -0.29
CA ASN A 199 14.82 -10.81 -1.28
C ASN A 199 14.10 -12.03 -0.65
N ARG A 200 12.83 -11.84 -0.28
CA ARG A 200 11.95 -12.88 0.29
C ARG A 200 10.70 -13.04 -0.57
N PHE A 201 9.84 -14.00 -0.23
CA PHE A 201 8.57 -14.22 -0.93
C PHE A 201 7.71 -12.95 -1.00
N ASN A 202 7.63 -12.22 0.11
CA ASN A 202 7.10 -10.87 0.16
C ASN A 202 8.27 -9.86 0.19
N SER A 203 8.18 -8.84 -0.65
CA SER A 203 9.12 -7.74 -0.69
C SER A 203 8.74 -6.70 0.36
N ARG A 204 9.75 -6.14 1.04
CA ARG A 204 9.62 -5.04 2.00
C ARG A 204 10.90 -4.23 2.04
N PRO A 205 10.87 -2.97 2.52
CA PRO A 205 12.07 -2.17 2.64
C PRO A 205 12.94 -2.77 3.75
N VAL A 206 14.26 -2.67 3.60
CA VAL A 206 15.17 -2.92 4.73
C VAL A 206 14.96 -1.84 5.79
N SER A 207 15.17 -2.18 7.07
CA SER A 207 15.00 -1.24 8.19
C SER A 207 15.72 0.09 7.91
N PHE A 208 14.97 1.18 8.00
CA PHE A 208 15.45 2.54 7.79
C PHE A 208 15.11 3.40 9.01
N ASN A 209 15.87 4.47 9.19
CA ASN A 209 15.64 5.44 10.27
C ASN A 209 14.79 6.60 9.72
N CYS A 210 13.79 7.01 10.49
CA CYS A 210 12.99 8.21 10.21
C CYS A 210 12.72 8.97 11.50
N THR A 211 12.46 10.26 11.38
CA THR A 211 11.99 11.11 12.47
C THR A 211 10.49 11.31 12.32
N VAL A 212 9.75 11.02 13.39
CA VAL A 212 8.30 11.19 13.44
C VAL A 212 8.00 12.24 14.51
N ALA A 213 7.41 13.36 14.10
CA ALA A 213 7.03 14.44 15.01
C ALA A 213 5.57 14.84 14.79
N PRO A 214 4.81 15.22 15.83
CA PRO A 214 3.46 15.75 15.64
C PRO A 214 3.48 17.00 14.74
N ARG A 215 2.49 17.13 13.84
CA ARG A 215 2.43 18.28 12.90
C ARG A 215 2.18 19.62 13.60
N SER A 216 1.40 19.61 14.68
CA SER A 216 0.93 20.82 15.37
C SER A 216 0.60 20.52 16.82
N GLY A 217 0.72 21.53 17.69
CA GLY A 217 0.28 21.43 19.09
C GLY A 217 -1.22 21.09 19.22
N LYS A 218 -2.06 21.64 18.32
CA LYS A 218 -3.51 21.33 18.29
C LYS A 218 -3.79 19.86 17.98
N VAL A 219 -3.02 19.29 17.05
CA VAL A 219 -3.13 17.86 16.68
C VAL A 219 -2.76 17.00 17.89
N THR A 220 -1.70 17.37 18.61
CA THR A 220 -1.31 16.68 19.84
C THR A 220 -2.42 16.73 20.89
N GLU A 221 -3.04 17.89 21.12
CA GLU A 221 -4.15 18.04 22.07
C GLU A 221 -5.36 17.17 21.68
N LEU A 222 -5.74 17.15 20.41
CA LEU A 222 -6.83 16.32 19.89
C LEU A 222 -6.53 14.83 20.03
N LEU A 223 -5.32 14.39 19.68
CA LEU A 223 -4.92 12.98 19.81
C LEU A 223 -4.93 12.52 21.27
N ILE A 224 -4.51 13.37 22.20
CA ILE A 224 -4.54 13.06 23.63
C ILE A 224 -6.00 12.99 24.11
N ALA A 225 -6.87 13.90 23.67
CA ALA A 225 -8.28 13.88 24.04
C ALA A 225 -8.97 12.60 23.58
N GLU A 226 -8.77 12.20 22.32
CA GLU A 226 -9.34 10.97 21.74
C GLU A 226 -8.82 9.72 22.48
N TYR A 227 -7.52 9.69 22.80
CA TYR A 227 -6.91 8.59 23.54
C TYR A 227 -7.50 8.42 24.94
N GLU A 228 -7.78 9.53 25.64
CA GLU A 228 -8.40 9.47 26.96
C GLU A 228 -9.89 9.08 26.88
N GLU A 229 -10.62 9.48 25.84
CA GLU A 229 -11.99 9.02 25.62
C GLU A 229 -12.07 7.51 25.34
N THR A 230 -11.13 6.97 24.57
CA THR A 230 -11.10 5.54 24.21
C THR A 230 -10.74 4.62 25.40
N LYS A 231 -10.13 5.18 26.46
CA LYS A 231 -9.83 4.43 27.70
C LYS A 231 -11.04 4.25 28.61
N ALA A 232 -12.07 5.09 28.47
CA ALA A 232 -13.26 5.07 29.31
C ALA A 232 -14.22 3.92 28.93
#